data_AF-A0A527HSC7-F1
#
_entry.id   AF-A0A527HSC7-F1
#
_cell.length_a   1.000
_cell.length_b   1.000
_cell.length_c   1.000
_cell.angle_alpha   90.00
_cell.angle_beta   90.00
_cell.angle_gamma   90.00
#
_symmetry.space_group_name_H-M   'P 1'
#
loop_
_entity.id
_entity.type
_entity.pdbx_description
1 polymer ?
#
loop_
_entity_poly.entity_id
_entity_poly.type
_entity_poly.pdbx_seq_one_letter_code
_entity_poly.pdbx_strand_id
1 'polypeptide(L)'
;MQEFLIPAKPDLQAARESWLKMLARERRLSPKTVEAYERDTRQFLHFLTGHCGGSPGISDIADLRPADLRGFLAARRNAGAGARTLGRGLAGIRSLLRFLERRGLANAAGAAA
;
A
#
# COMPACT_ATOMS: atom_id res chain seq x y z
N MET A 1 11.10 5.78 -10.18
CA MET A 1 9.68 5.39 -10.04
C MET A 1 8.90 6.48 -10.75
N GLN A 2 7.92 6.16 -11.59
CA GLN A 2 7.13 7.18 -12.27
C GLN A 2 6.38 8.01 -11.21
N GLU A 3 6.44 9.33 -11.35
CA GLU A 3 5.80 10.26 -10.44
C GLU A 3 4.42 10.61 -11.00
N PHE A 4 3.37 10.10 -10.33
CA PHE A 4 2.00 10.30 -10.74
C PHE A 4 1.37 11.35 -9.82
N LEU A 5 0.76 12.38 -10.40
CA LEU A 5 0.06 13.41 -9.64
C LEU A 5 -1.09 12.82 -8.79
N ILE A 6 -1.74 11.76 -9.30
CA ILE A 6 -2.83 11.05 -8.63
C ILE A 6 -2.45 9.56 -8.52
N PRO A 7 -1.82 9.14 -7.41
CA PRO A 7 -1.39 7.75 -7.25
C PRO A 7 -2.50 6.80 -6.77
N ALA A 8 -3.69 7.33 -6.44
CA ALA A 8 -4.88 6.55 -6.13
C ALA A 8 -6.12 7.44 -6.23
N LYS A 9 -7.29 6.83 -6.50
CA LYS A 9 -8.60 7.49 -6.51
C LYS A 9 -8.96 8.03 -5.09
N PRO A 10 -9.86 9.03 -4.99
CA PRO A 10 -10.16 9.71 -3.72
C PRO A 10 -10.63 8.79 -2.59
N ASP A 11 -11.39 7.74 -2.93
CA ASP A 11 -11.89 6.72 -2.01
C ASP A 11 -10.75 5.98 -1.31
N LEU A 12 -9.78 5.50 -2.07
CA LEU A 12 -8.62 4.77 -1.54
C LEU A 12 -7.67 5.71 -0.78
N GLN A 13 -7.49 6.95 -1.24
CA GLN A 13 -6.70 7.95 -0.53
C GLN A 13 -7.30 8.25 0.85
N ALA A 14 -8.60 8.51 0.92
CA ALA A 14 -9.30 8.78 2.18
C ALA A 14 -9.19 7.59 3.15
N ALA A 15 -9.33 6.36 2.64
CA ALA A 15 -9.18 5.16 3.45
C ALA A 15 -7.74 5.01 3.99
N ARG A 16 -6.73 5.25 3.16
CA ARG A 16 -5.31 5.24 3.56
C ARG A 16 -4.99 6.29 4.62
N GLU A 17 -5.52 7.51 4.49
CA GLU A 17 -5.34 8.55 5.51
C GLU A 17 -6.00 8.17 6.83
N SER A 18 -7.21 7.61 6.80
CA SER A 18 -7.90 7.12 7.99
C SER A 18 -7.09 6.03 8.69
N TRP A 19 -6.51 5.11 7.92
CA TRP A 19 -5.62 4.08 8.42
C TRP A 19 -4.36 4.66 9.10
N LEU A 20 -3.67 5.62 8.47
CA LEU A 20 -2.50 6.26 9.07
C LEU A 20 -2.83 6.98 10.38
N LYS A 21 -3.97 7.69 10.42
CA LYS A 21 -4.47 8.35 11.64
C LYS A 21 -4.77 7.32 12.75
N MET A 22 -5.37 6.18 12.40
CA MET A 22 -5.63 5.09 13.34
C MET A 22 -4.33 4.47 13.88
N LEU A 23 -3.33 4.24 13.03
CA LEU A 23 -2.03 3.72 13.47
C LEU A 23 -1.34 4.65 14.48
N ALA A 24 -1.41 5.97 14.24
CA ALA A 24 -0.85 6.97 15.14
C ALA A 24 -1.61 7.04 16.47
N ARG A 25 -2.95 7.02 16.44
CA ARG A 25 -3.79 7.24 17.62
C ARG A 25 -4.05 5.97 18.43
N GLU A 26 -4.59 4.95 17.78
CA GLU A 26 -5.08 3.75 18.46
C GLU A 26 -3.96 2.76 18.76
N ARG A 27 -3.03 2.59 17.82
CA ARG A 27 -1.90 1.65 17.97
C ARG A 27 -0.66 2.31 18.54
N ARG A 28 -0.68 3.64 18.76
CA ARG A 28 0.41 4.46 19.30
C ARG A 28 1.76 4.13 18.66
N LEU A 29 1.76 3.83 17.36
CA LEU A 29 3.01 3.59 16.64
C LEU A 29 3.85 4.87 16.64
N SER A 30 5.16 4.71 16.70
CA SER A 30 6.06 5.86 16.67
C SER A 30 5.82 6.70 15.41
N PRO A 31 5.97 8.03 15.46
CA PRO A 31 5.81 8.89 14.29
C PRO A 31 6.65 8.43 13.10
N LYS A 32 7.89 7.97 13.36
CA LYS A 32 8.80 7.43 12.35
C LYS A 32 8.25 6.15 11.69
N THR A 33 7.53 5.32 12.43
CA THR A 33 6.90 4.11 11.87
C THR A 33 5.71 4.47 10.98
N VAL A 34 4.90 5.46 11.39
CA VAL A 34 3.77 5.95 10.59
C VAL A 34 4.27 6.59 9.29
N GLU A 35 5.30 7.43 9.35
CA GLU A 35 5.94 8.02 8.17
C GLU A 35 6.53 6.95 7.23
N ALA A 36 7.20 5.94 7.81
CA ALA A 36 7.68 4.79 7.07
C ALA A 36 6.57 4.08 6.28
N TYR A 37 5.42 3.86 6.91
CA TYR A 37 4.27 3.18 6.30
C TYR A 37 3.54 4.07 5.30
N GLU A 38 3.44 5.36 5.57
CA GLU A 38 2.97 6.37 4.62
C GLU A 38 3.79 6.27 3.33
N ARG A 39 5.12 6.35 3.45
CA ARG A 39 6.02 6.35 2.30
C ARG A 39 5.92 5.06 1.49
N ASP A 40 5.89 3.92 2.17
CA ASP A 40 5.87 2.62 1.50
C ASP A 40 4.53 2.36 0.80
N THR A 41 3.41 2.73 1.42
CA THR A 41 2.09 2.61 0.78
C THR A 41 1.95 3.60 -0.37
N ARG A 42 2.50 4.82 -0.27
CA ARG A 42 2.57 5.77 -1.38
C ARG A 42 3.33 5.17 -2.57
N GLN A 43 4.50 4.56 -2.33
CA GLN A 43 5.29 3.91 -3.37
C GLN A 43 4.53 2.76 -4.05
N PHE A 44 3.79 1.98 -3.28
CA PHE A 44 2.96 0.90 -3.80
C PHE A 44 1.84 1.44 -4.71
N LEU A 45 1.14 2.49 -4.28
CA LEU A 45 0.08 3.13 -5.07
C LEU A 45 0.58 3.74 -6.39
N HIS A 46 1.78 4.36 -6.37
CA HIS A 46 2.44 4.81 -7.60
C HIS A 46 2.78 3.65 -8.53
N PHE A 47 3.29 2.54 -7.98
CA PHE A 47 3.55 1.35 -8.77
C PHE A 47 2.27 0.81 -9.41
N LEU A 48 1.19 0.66 -8.63
CA LEU A 48 -0.10 0.18 -9.15
C LEU A 48 -0.66 1.10 -10.24
N THR A 49 -0.50 2.43 -10.09
CA THR A 49 -0.97 3.39 -11.10
C THR A 49 -0.33 3.11 -12.46
N GLY A 50 0.99 2.90 -12.49
CA GLY A 50 1.69 2.54 -13.74
C GLY A 50 1.43 1.10 -14.18
N HIS A 51 1.29 0.16 -13.23
CA HIS A 51 1.13 -1.26 -13.51
C HIS A 51 -0.26 -1.61 -14.06
N CYS A 52 -1.31 -0.97 -13.54
CA CYS A 52 -2.70 -1.20 -13.92
C CYS A 52 -3.21 -0.20 -14.98
N GLY A 53 -2.37 0.76 -15.41
CA GLY A 53 -2.73 1.75 -16.43
C GLY A 53 -3.66 2.87 -15.94
N GLY A 54 -3.80 3.05 -14.63
CA GLY A 54 -4.65 4.08 -14.03
C GLY A 54 -4.61 4.07 -12.51
N SER A 55 -4.99 5.19 -11.90
CA SER A 55 -5.00 5.33 -10.44
C SER A 55 -5.94 4.31 -9.79
N PRO A 56 -5.46 3.46 -8.85
CA PRO A 56 -6.30 2.45 -8.20
C PRO A 56 -7.28 3.10 -7.22
N GLY A 57 -8.51 2.57 -7.15
CA GLY A 57 -9.50 2.81 -6.09
C GLY A 57 -9.72 1.58 -5.24
N ILE A 58 -10.70 1.64 -4.34
CA ILE A 58 -11.00 0.55 -3.42
C ILE A 58 -11.39 -0.74 -4.16
N SER A 59 -12.18 -0.63 -5.24
CA SER A 59 -12.56 -1.79 -6.07
C SER A 59 -11.34 -2.46 -6.69
N ASP A 60 -10.40 -1.68 -7.21
CA ASP A 60 -9.17 -2.19 -7.82
C ASP A 60 -8.27 -2.90 -6.79
N ILE A 61 -8.34 -2.48 -5.52
CA ILE A 61 -7.65 -3.13 -4.39
C ILE A 61 -8.30 -4.47 -4.03
N ALA A 62 -9.63 -4.62 -4.21
CA ALA A 62 -10.33 -5.88 -3.98
C ALA A 62 -9.95 -6.95 -5.02
N ASP A 63 -9.56 -6.54 -6.22
CA ASP A 63 -9.14 -7.43 -7.31
C ASP A 63 -7.62 -7.68 -7.34
N LEU A 64 -6.86 -7.20 -6.34
CA LEU A 64 -5.42 -7.39 -6.27
C LEU A 64 -5.04 -8.87 -6.22
N ARG A 65 -4.15 -9.27 -7.12
CA ARG A 65 -3.61 -10.63 -7.19
C ARG A 65 -2.25 -10.69 -6.50
N PRO A 66 -1.84 -11.86 -5.99
CA PRO A 66 -0.49 -12.07 -5.46
C PRO A 66 0.64 -11.72 -6.45
N ALA A 67 0.37 -11.80 -7.75
CA ALA A 67 1.31 -11.42 -8.81
C ALA A 67 1.63 -9.91 -8.79
N ASP A 68 0.66 -9.06 -8.46
CA ASP A 68 0.82 -7.60 -8.46
C ASP A 68 1.73 -7.17 -7.29
N LEU A 69 1.58 -7.80 -6.11
CA LEU A 69 2.49 -7.62 -4.97
C LEU A 69 3.91 -8.11 -5.27
N ARG A 70 4.05 -9.26 -5.93
CA ARG A 70 5.36 -9.77 -6.37
C ARG A 70 6.01 -8.83 -7.38
N GLY A 71 5.23 -8.29 -8.32
CA GLY A 71 5.68 -7.28 -9.28
C GLY A 71 6.20 -6.03 -8.59
N PHE A 72 5.49 -5.53 -7.58
CA PHE A 72 5.95 -4.39 -6.78
C PHE A 72 7.30 -4.67 -6.09
N LEU A 73 7.42 -5.81 -5.41
CA LEU A 73 8.65 -6.17 -4.70
C LEU A 73 9.84 -6.34 -5.66
N ALA A 74 9.61 -6.91 -6.85
CA ALA A 74 10.61 -7.01 -7.90
C ALA A 74 11.03 -5.62 -8.39
N ALA A 75 10.08 -4.73 -8.69
CA ALA A 75 10.36 -3.36 -9.12
C ALA A 75 11.16 -2.57 -8.07
N ARG A 76 10.81 -2.71 -6.78
CA ARG A 76 11.55 -2.06 -5.69
C ARG A 76 12.97 -2.62 -5.54
N ARG A 77 13.15 -3.94 -5.67
CA ARG A 77 14.47 -4.58 -5.64
C ARG A 77 15.35 -4.10 -6.80
N ASN A 78 14.80 -4.05 -8.01
CA ASN A 78 15.51 -3.54 -9.20
C ASN A 78 15.89 -2.06 -9.05
N ALA A 79 15.11 -1.28 -8.29
CA ALA A 79 15.43 0.10 -7.92
C ALA A 79 16.40 0.22 -6.73
N GLY A 80 17.07 -0.86 -6.31
CA GLY A 80 18.11 -0.86 -5.27
C GLY A 80 17.60 -0.99 -3.83
N ALA A 81 16.33 -1.29 -3.60
CA ALA A 81 15.83 -1.49 -2.23
C ALA A 81 16.41 -2.78 -1.60
N GLY A 82 17.12 -2.63 -0.48
CA GLY A 82 17.62 -3.76 0.31
C GLY A 82 16.51 -4.56 1.01
N ALA A 83 16.85 -5.78 1.45
CA ALA A 83 15.90 -6.73 2.04
C ALA A 83 15.10 -6.17 3.23
N ARG A 84 15.75 -5.41 4.12
CA ARG A 84 15.08 -4.76 5.27
C ARG A 84 14.02 -3.74 4.84
N THR A 85 14.31 -2.94 3.81
CA THR A 85 13.38 -1.95 3.27
C THR A 85 12.18 -2.62 2.61
N LEU A 86 12.42 -3.70 1.86
CA LEU A 86 11.37 -4.50 1.23
C LEU A 86 10.46 -5.17 2.27
N GLY A 87 11.04 -5.79 3.30
CA GLY A 87 10.28 -6.42 4.39
C GLY A 87 9.39 -5.44 5.13
N ARG A 88 9.92 -4.25 5.46
CA ARG A 88 9.13 -3.16 6.08
C ARG A 88 8.01 -2.67 5.15
N GLY A 89 8.31 -2.48 3.87
CA GLY A 89 7.30 -2.06 2.90
C GLY A 89 6.16 -3.05 2.76
N LEU A 90 6.48 -4.34 2.70
CA LEU A 90 5.47 -5.40 2.67
C LEU A 90 4.62 -5.45 3.94
N ALA A 91 5.23 -5.24 5.12
CA ALA A 91 4.49 -5.16 6.38
C ALA A 91 3.50 -3.99 6.40
N GLY A 92 3.91 -2.81 5.92
CA GLY A 92 3.04 -1.65 5.78
C GLY A 92 1.87 -1.90 4.83
N ILE A 93 2.13 -2.48 3.65
CA ILE A 93 1.11 -2.81 2.65
C ILE A 93 0.11 -3.82 3.21
N ARG A 94 0.58 -4.93 3.81
CA ARG A 94 -0.31 -5.93 4.43
C ARG A 94 -1.17 -5.32 5.54
N SER A 95 -0.62 -4.39 6.33
CA SER A 95 -1.38 -3.71 7.37
C SER A 95 -2.49 -2.82 6.81
N LEU A 96 -2.25 -2.11 5.70
CA LEU A 96 -3.27 -1.34 4.98
C LEU A 96 -4.36 -2.26 4.41
N LEU A 97 -3.98 -3.33 3.71
CA LEU A 97 -4.94 -4.26 3.11
C LEU A 97 -5.85 -4.91 4.16
N ARG A 98 -5.27 -5.35 5.29
CA ARG A 98 -6.05 -5.86 6.44
C ARG A 98 -6.98 -4.81 7.06
N PHE A 99 -6.61 -3.53 7.01
CA PHE A 99 -7.49 -2.46 7.47
C PHE A 99 -8.70 -2.29 6.55
N LEU A 100 -8.49 -2.33 5.23
CA LEU A 100 -9.56 -2.23 4.25
C LEU A 100 -10.51 -3.44 4.35
N GLU A 101 -9.96 -4.63 4.51
CA GLU A 101 -10.72 -5.87 4.73
C GLU A 101 -11.58 -5.81 5.99
N ARG A 102 -11.02 -5.38 7.13
CA ARG A 102 -11.79 -5.22 8.38
C ARG A 102 -12.92 -4.20 8.28
N ARG A 103 -12.85 -3.26 7.33
CA ARG A 103 -13.92 -2.28 7.07
C ARG A 103 -14.91 -2.75 6.01
N GLY A 104 -14.76 -3.97 5.47
CA GLY A 104 -15.58 -4.48 4.38
C GLY A 104 -15.36 -3.73 3.06
N LEU A 105 -14.25 -3.01 2.92
CA LEU A 105 -13.97 -2.18 1.75
C LEU A 105 -13.31 -2.99 0.62
N ALA A 106 -12.48 -3.98 0.95
CA ALA A 106 -11.82 -4.82 -0.05
C ALA A 106 -11.62 -6.24 0.46
N ASN A 107 -11.77 -7.24 -0.42
CA ASN A 107 -11.42 -8.61 -0.10
C ASN A 107 -9.91 -8.78 -0.30
N ALA A 108 -9.15 -8.76 0.79
CA ALA A 108 -7.69 -8.73 0.74
C ALA A 108 -7.08 -10.12 0.54
N ALA A 109 -7.60 -10.93 -0.39
CA ALA A 109 -7.08 -12.28 -0.69
C ALA A 109 -5.58 -12.24 -1.03
N GLY A 110 -5.09 -11.16 -1.65
CA GLY A 110 -3.66 -10.94 -1.90
C GLY A 110 -2.80 -10.67 -0.66
N ALA A 111 -3.36 -10.27 0.48
CA ALA A 111 -2.59 -9.93 1.69
C ALA A 111 -2.05 -11.15 2.45
N ALA A 112 -2.57 -12.34 2.17
CA ALA A 112 -2.20 -13.60 2.83
C ALA A 112 -1.06 -14.37 2.14
N ALA A 113 -0.66 -13.97 0.93
CA ALA A 113 0.44 -14.59 0.18
C ALA A 113 1.83 -14.14 0.67
#